data_AF-A0A484BN48-F1
#
_entry.id   AF-A0A484BN48-F1
#
_cell.length_a   1.000
_cell.length_b   1.000
_cell.length_c   1.000
_cell.angle_alpha   90.00
_cell.angle_beta   90.00
_cell.angle_gamma   90.00
#
_symmetry.space_group_name_H-M   'P 1'
#
loop_
_entity.id
_entity.type
_entity.pdbx_description
1 polymer ?
#
loop_
_entity_poly.entity_id
_entity_poly.type
_entity_poly.pdbx_seq_one_letter_code
_entity_poly.pdbx_strand_id
1 'polypeptide(L)'
;MISQVGRELYKVPHRILDHRVFVNGEIDRFLDNFEQKRDDSEVENLFQVTEIVGSLKYDLSERCIALGNQRLTELSTAVNNLLNGVDTLLEKAKVERKPSVELQDARRAREQRKAEFLNNLQHNYKRIDNSFLEKEEEIAELYSDLQLNCELILPENEYKPRNPELEARCQRLRDEQQNREYHKMTKNVDATLKHIPEDTVAYQLKSINKQIIAVAQFIFSVAAGFTFGFFGVNLMVGPLPFGFRILLGVIVALVIALAEMYFLAKKLHEYDEVLDAPKRKAPNSPKASGVQILQKPHVD
;
A
#
# COMPACT_ATOMS: atom_id res chain seq x y z
N MET A 1 -60.27 43.62 98.71
CA MET A 1 -59.43 42.96 97.69
C MET A 1 -59.95 43.09 96.26
N ILE A 2 -61.26 43.26 96.01
CA ILE A 2 -61.82 43.35 94.65
C ILE A 2 -61.44 44.67 93.92
N SER A 3 -61.31 45.78 94.64
CA SER A 3 -60.89 47.09 94.08
C SER A 3 -59.45 47.11 93.54
N GLN A 4 -58.58 46.25 94.05
CA GLN A 4 -57.16 46.22 93.68
C GLN A 4 -56.95 45.40 92.39
N VAL A 5 -57.73 44.32 92.23
CA VAL A 5 -57.78 43.50 91.02
C VAL A 5 -58.32 44.30 89.84
N GLY A 6 -59.35 45.14 90.04
CA GLY A 6 -59.88 46.00 88.98
C GLY A 6 -58.89 47.05 88.45
N ARG A 7 -58.06 47.64 89.33
CA ARG A 7 -57.02 48.59 88.92
C ARG A 7 -55.87 47.93 88.15
N GLU A 8 -55.52 46.70 88.51
CA GLU A 8 -54.50 45.93 87.79
C GLU A 8 -55.01 45.46 86.42
N LEU A 9 -56.28 45.03 86.33
CA LEU A 9 -56.92 44.68 85.05
C LEU A 9 -57.01 45.87 84.07
N TYR A 10 -57.16 47.10 84.56
CA TYR A 10 -57.18 48.29 83.70
C TYR A 10 -55.80 48.62 83.07
N LYS A 11 -54.70 48.20 83.70
CA LYS A 11 -53.33 48.41 83.18
C LYS A 11 -52.89 47.33 82.20
N VAL A 12 -53.56 46.18 82.17
CA VAL A 12 -53.26 45.06 81.28
C VAL A 12 -53.30 45.46 79.79
N PRO A 13 -54.29 46.22 79.28
CA PRO A 13 -54.31 46.66 77.89
C PRO A 13 -53.13 47.58 77.53
N HIS A 14 -52.65 48.40 78.47
CA HIS A 14 -51.54 49.33 78.23
C HIS A 14 -50.18 48.62 78.19
N ARG A 15 -50.03 47.49 78.89
CA ARG A 15 -48.83 46.63 78.81
C ARG A 15 -48.81 45.75 77.55
N ILE A 16 -49.97 45.26 77.13
CA ILE A 16 -50.08 44.40 75.92
C ILE A 16 -49.85 45.22 74.64
N LEU A 17 -50.16 46.53 74.67
CA LEU A 17 -49.97 47.45 73.56
C LEU A 17 -48.66 48.26 73.64
N ASP A 18 -47.75 47.92 74.56
CA ASP A 18 -46.44 48.58 74.67
C ASP A 18 -45.48 48.07 73.57
N HIS A 19 -45.84 48.36 72.32
CA HIS A 19 -45.14 47.91 71.11
C HIS A 19 -43.69 48.38 71.06
N ARG A 20 -43.29 49.36 71.85
CA ARG A 20 -41.93 49.91 71.86
C ARG A 20 -40.90 48.87 72.28
N VAL A 21 -41.20 48.04 73.29
CA VAL A 21 -40.26 47.00 73.75
C VAL A 21 -40.14 45.87 72.72
N PHE A 22 -41.26 45.48 72.12
CA PHE A 22 -41.30 44.46 71.08
C PHE A 22 -40.58 44.91 69.80
N VAL A 23 -40.90 46.11 69.31
CA VAL A 23 -40.29 46.69 68.10
C VAL A 23 -38.80 46.92 68.30
N ASN A 24 -38.37 47.44 69.45
CA ASN A 24 -36.94 47.60 69.71
C ASN A 24 -36.22 46.26 69.78
N GLY A 25 -36.79 45.23 70.43
CA GLY A 25 -36.18 43.90 70.45
C GLY A 25 -36.09 43.25 69.07
N GLU A 26 -37.06 43.51 68.19
CA GLU A 26 -37.03 43.01 66.82
C GLU A 26 -36.08 43.81 65.91
N ILE A 27 -35.95 45.13 66.12
CA ILE A 27 -34.92 45.98 65.50
C ILE A 27 -33.53 45.52 65.92
N ASP A 28 -33.31 45.25 67.21
CA ASP A 28 -32.03 44.78 67.74
C ASP A 28 -31.69 43.40 67.17
N ARG A 29 -32.67 42.48 67.07
CA ARG A 29 -32.48 41.19 66.37
C ARG A 29 -32.20 41.35 64.88
N PHE A 30 -32.81 42.33 64.23
CA PHE A 30 -32.55 42.60 62.82
C PHE A 30 -31.13 43.13 62.63
N LEU A 31 -30.69 44.09 63.44
CA LEU A 31 -29.33 44.62 63.42
C LEU A 31 -28.28 43.55 63.76
N ASP A 32 -28.52 42.72 64.78
CA ASP A 32 -27.63 41.61 65.16
C ASP A 32 -27.45 40.59 64.02
N ASN A 33 -28.55 40.26 63.33
CA ASN A 33 -28.48 39.33 62.20
C ASN A 33 -27.90 39.96 60.92
N PHE A 34 -28.10 41.26 60.67
CA PHE A 34 -27.67 41.90 59.43
C PHE A 34 -26.32 42.57 59.50
N GLU A 35 -25.95 43.16 60.63
CA GLU A 35 -24.64 43.79 60.82
C GLU A 35 -23.65 42.74 61.31
N GLN A 36 -23.94 42.05 62.43
CA GLN A 36 -22.95 41.20 63.08
C GLN A 36 -22.65 39.91 62.30
N LYS A 37 -23.68 39.12 61.97
CA LYS A 37 -23.47 37.84 61.26
C LYS A 37 -23.00 38.01 59.82
N ARG A 38 -23.35 39.13 59.18
CA ARG A 38 -22.94 39.39 57.80
C ARG A 38 -21.49 39.85 57.75
N ASP A 39 -21.06 40.77 58.62
CA ASP A 39 -19.65 41.17 58.75
C ASP A 39 -18.79 39.94 59.05
N ASP A 40 -19.20 39.10 60.01
CA ASP A 40 -18.45 37.88 60.35
C ASP A 40 -18.32 36.93 59.15
N SER A 41 -19.38 36.78 58.34
CA SER A 41 -19.35 35.93 57.14
C SER A 41 -18.52 36.53 56.00
N GLU A 42 -18.54 37.85 55.81
CA GLU A 42 -17.76 38.53 54.79
C GLU A 42 -16.27 38.52 55.16
N VAL A 43 -15.96 38.69 56.44
CA VAL A 43 -14.59 38.58 56.98
C VAL A 43 -14.07 37.14 56.82
N GLU A 44 -14.85 36.12 57.15
CA GLU A 44 -14.47 34.72 56.94
C GLU A 44 -14.22 34.40 55.46
N ASN A 45 -15.09 34.90 54.57
CA ASN A 45 -14.89 34.75 53.13
C ASN A 45 -13.61 35.44 52.65
N LEU A 46 -13.28 36.62 53.19
CA LEU A 46 -12.03 37.33 52.88
C LEU A 46 -10.79 36.58 53.40
N PHE A 47 -10.86 35.96 54.57
CA PHE A 47 -9.81 35.08 55.06
C PHE A 47 -9.61 33.86 54.17
N GLN A 48 -10.69 33.19 53.77
CA GLN A 48 -10.62 32.04 52.86
C GLN A 48 -10.05 32.43 51.49
N VAL A 49 -10.48 33.56 50.92
CA VAL A 49 -9.91 34.06 49.66
C VAL A 49 -8.44 34.39 49.82
N THR A 50 -8.03 34.99 50.94
CA THR A 50 -6.62 35.33 51.19
C THR A 50 -5.77 34.09 51.39
N GLU A 51 -6.29 33.05 52.05
CA GLU A 51 -5.62 31.75 52.19
C GLU A 51 -5.46 31.05 50.84
N ILE A 52 -6.52 31.02 50.03
CA ILE A 52 -6.46 30.46 48.67
C ILE A 52 -5.47 31.25 47.81
N VAL A 53 -5.50 32.58 47.85
CA VAL A 53 -4.55 33.43 47.11
C VAL A 53 -3.13 33.24 47.62
N GLY A 54 -2.95 33.04 48.93
CA GLY A 54 -1.67 32.69 49.54
C GLY A 54 -1.15 31.35 49.03
N SER A 55 -1.97 30.31 49.05
CA SER A 55 -1.60 28.97 48.56
C SER A 55 -1.26 28.98 47.06
N LEU A 56 -2.03 29.71 46.25
CA LEU A 56 -1.76 29.88 44.83
C LEU A 56 -0.42 30.60 44.58
N LYS A 57 -0.17 31.70 45.31
CA LYS A 57 1.01 32.53 45.09
C LYS A 57 2.29 31.88 45.58
N TYR A 58 2.26 31.23 46.73
CA TYR A 58 3.48 30.71 47.37
C TYR A 58 3.70 29.23 47.05
N ASP A 59 2.68 28.38 47.08
CA ASP A 59 2.86 26.94 46.87
C ASP A 59 2.79 26.57 45.38
N LEU A 60 1.73 27.01 44.70
CA LEU A 60 1.46 26.57 43.32
C LEU A 60 2.38 27.27 42.30
N SER A 61 2.65 28.56 42.48
CA SER A 61 3.62 29.32 41.66
C SER A 61 5.02 28.73 41.74
N GLU A 62 5.53 28.46 42.95
CA GLU A 62 6.88 27.94 43.14
C GLU A 62 7.02 26.53 42.54
N ARG A 63 6.02 25.66 42.74
CA ARG A 63 5.97 24.33 42.11
C ARG A 63 5.92 24.42 40.59
N CYS A 64 5.12 25.33 40.02
CA CYS A 64 5.05 25.52 38.57
C CYS A 64 6.38 26.02 37.99
N ILE A 65 7.06 26.93 38.67
CA ILE A 65 8.38 27.44 38.26
C ILE A 65 9.43 26.32 38.37
N ALA A 66 9.44 25.57 39.48
CA ALA A 66 10.36 24.46 39.68
C ALA A 66 10.19 23.36 38.62
N LEU A 67 8.95 22.93 38.38
CA LEU A 67 8.62 21.94 37.35
C LEU A 67 8.93 22.46 35.94
N GLY A 68 8.62 23.74 35.67
CA GLY A 68 8.94 24.39 34.40
C GLY A 68 10.44 24.40 34.13
N ASN A 69 11.23 24.81 35.11
CA ASN A 69 12.70 24.80 35.01
C ASN A 69 13.24 23.38 34.83
N GLN A 70 12.75 22.41 35.59
CA GLN A 70 13.17 21.02 35.44
C GLN A 70 12.90 20.51 34.01
N ARG A 71 11.68 20.67 33.50
CA ARG A 71 11.31 20.20 32.16
C ARG A 71 12.06 20.94 31.05
N LEU A 72 12.31 22.24 31.21
CA LEU A 72 13.11 23.00 30.25
C LEU A 72 14.58 22.54 30.24
N THR A 73 15.14 22.22 31.40
CA THR A 73 16.51 21.67 31.48
C THR A 73 16.58 20.27 30.88
N GLU A 74 15.62 19.39 31.16
CA GLU A 74 15.52 18.06 30.54
C GLU A 74 15.43 18.17 29.01
N LEU A 75 14.55 19.03 28.50
CA LEU A 75 14.41 19.26 27.06
C LEU A 75 15.70 19.82 26.44
N SER A 76 16.33 20.80 27.08
CA SER A 76 17.60 21.37 26.64
C SER A 76 18.69 20.30 26.53
N THR A 77 18.82 19.45 27.55
CA THR A 77 19.80 18.35 27.52
C THR A 77 19.49 17.34 26.41
N ALA A 78 18.23 16.98 26.19
CA ALA A 78 17.82 16.07 25.14
C ALA A 78 18.13 16.63 23.74
N VAL A 79 17.82 17.91 23.50
CA VAL A 79 18.11 18.59 22.23
C VAL A 79 19.62 18.68 21.98
N ASN A 80 20.41 19.03 22.99
CA ASN A 80 21.88 19.09 22.86
C ASN A 80 22.48 17.70 22.59
N ASN A 81 21.97 16.66 23.24
CA ASN A 81 22.39 15.27 22.97
C ASN A 81 22.05 14.84 21.54
N LEU A 82 20.87 15.22 21.04
CA LEU A 82 20.46 14.94 19.66
C LEU A 82 21.36 15.69 18.67
N LEU A 83 21.65 16.97 18.93
CA LEU A 83 22.52 17.77 18.07
C LEU A 83 23.93 17.17 17.98
N ASN A 84 24.52 16.80 19.13
CA ASN A 84 25.79 16.08 19.18
C ASN A 84 25.72 14.75 18.41
N GLY A 85 24.61 14.02 18.54
CA GLY A 85 24.37 12.78 17.79
C GLY A 85 24.39 13.02 16.28
N VAL A 86 23.69 14.05 15.79
CA VAL A 86 23.66 14.43 14.38
C VAL A 86 25.04 14.84 13.89
N ASP A 87 25.80 15.62 14.66
CA ASP A 87 27.16 16.03 14.30
C ASP A 87 28.11 14.82 14.18
N THR A 88 28.02 13.84 15.09
CA THR A 88 28.82 12.61 14.99
C THR A 88 28.44 11.76 13.78
N LEU A 89 27.17 11.75 13.37
CA LEU A 89 26.72 11.07 12.16
C LEU A 89 27.20 11.80 10.91
N LEU A 90 27.18 13.14 10.93
CA LEU A 90 27.69 13.97 9.85
C LEU A 90 29.19 13.74 9.65
N GLU A 91 29.97 13.71 10.73
CA GLU A 91 31.41 13.41 10.65
C GLU A 91 31.67 11.98 10.12
N LYS A 92 30.90 10.98 10.56
CA LYS A 92 30.99 9.62 10.01
C LYS A 92 30.58 9.54 8.53
N ALA A 93 29.64 10.37 8.10
CA ALA A 93 29.18 10.43 6.71
C ALA A 93 30.16 11.14 5.79
N LYS A 94 30.87 12.17 6.28
CA LYS A 94 31.94 12.86 5.54
C LYS A 94 33.17 11.98 5.30
N VAL A 95 33.42 10.99 6.16
CA VAL A 95 34.46 9.99 5.92
C VAL A 95 34.00 9.06 4.81
N GLU A 96 34.40 9.37 3.57
CA GLU A 96 34.25 8.47 2.45
C GLU A 96 34.85 7.10 2.82
N ARG A 97 34.01 6.06 2.87
CA ARG A 97 34.48 4.69 3.03
C ARG A 97 35.31 4.32 1.81
N LYS A 98 36.63 4.47 1.93
CA LYS A 98 37.56 3.93 0.93
C LYS A 98 37.28 2.42 0.82
N PRO A 99 36.99 1.89 -0.38
CA PRO A 99 36.72 0.47 -0.54
C PRO A 99 37.95 -0.32 -0.08
N SER A 100 37.73 -1.38 0.69
CA SER A 100 38.78 -2.28 1.18
C SER A 100 39.74 -2.65 0.03
N VAL A 101 41.03 -2.73 0.34
CA VAL A 101 42.08 -3.09 -0.64
C VAL A 101 41.73 -4.41 -1.35
N GLU A 102 41.19 -5.37 -0.61
CA GLU A 102 40.70 -6.66 -1.15
C GLU A 102 39.61 -6.49 -2.23
N LEU A 103 38.70 -5.52 -2.05
CA LEU A 103 37.65 -5.25 -3.04
C LEU A 103 38.22 -4.60 -4.29
N GLN A 104 39.28 -3.79 -4.16
CA GLN A 104 39.95 -3.19 -5.31
C GLN A 104 40.70 -4.25 -6.11
N ASP A 105 41.42 -5.14 -5.44
CA ASP A 105 42.16 -6.22 -6.10
C ASP A 105 41.20 -7.23 -6.75
N ALA A 106 40.09 -7.56 -6.10
CA ALA A 106 39.04 -8.38 -6.70
C ALA A 106 38.40 -7.73 -7.93
N ARG A 107 38.26 -6.39 -7.97
CA ARG A 107 37.78 -5.66 -9.16
C ARG A 107 38.80 -5.74 -10.29
N ARG A 108 40.07 -5.46 -10.02
CA ARG A 108 41.15 -5.55 -11.03
C ARG A 108 41.25 -6.95 -11.62
N ALA A 109 41.18 -8.00 -10.79
CA ALA A 109 41.21 -9.38 -11.26
C ALA A 109 40.00 -9.72 -12.14
N ARG A 110 38.80 -9.17 -11.84
CA ARG A 110 37.63 -9.34 -12.70
C ARG A 110 37.79 -8.63 -14.05
N GLU A 111 38.37 -7.43 -14.05
CA GLU A 111 38.62 -6.67 -15.27
C GLU A 111 39.63 -7.37 -16.18
N GLN A 112 40.71 -7.92 -15.60
CA GLN A 112 41.69 -8.73 -16.34
C GLN A 112 41.05 -9.98 -16.96
N ARG A 113 40.30 -10.76 -16.17
CA ARG A 113 39.56 -11.94 -16.69
C ARG A 113 38.58 -11.56 -17.79
N LYS A 114 37.89 -10.43 -17.66
CA LYS A 114 36.97 -9.93 -18.69
C LYS A 114 37.72 -9.60 -19.98
N ALA A 115 38.86 -8.92 -19.89
CA ALA A 115 39.68 -8.57 -21.04
C ALA A 115 40.22 -9.82 -21.76
N GLU A 116 40.74 -10.78 -21.00
CA GLU A 116 41.19 -12.07 -21.54
C GLU A 116 40.06 -12.84 -22.24
N PHE A 117 38.88 -12.89 -21.61
CA PHE A 117 37.70 -13.52 -22.19
C PHE A 117 37.27 -12.86 -23.51
N LEU A 118 37.21 -11.52 -23.54
CA LEU A 118 36.84 -10.78 -24.75
C LEU A 118 37.83 -11.00 -25.89
N ASN A 119 39.13 -11.02 -25.58
CA ASN A 119 40.17 -11.31 -26.57
C ASN A 119 40.05 -12.74 -27.11
N ASN A 120 39.81 -13.73 -26.23
CA ASN A 120 39.61 -15.12 -26.65
C ASN A 120 38.37 -15.28 -27.54
N LEU A 121 37.27 -14.65 -27.14
CA LEU A 121 36.02 -14.63 -27.88
C LEU A 121 36.23 -14.01 -29.27
N GLN A 122 36.88 -12.84 -29.35
CA GLN A 122 37.17 -12.19 -30.63
C GLN A 122 38.07 -13.05 -31.52
N HIS A 123 39.07 -13.71 -30.94
CA HIS A 123 39.93 -14.63 -31.68
C HIS A 123 39.14 -15.83 -32.23
N ASN A 124 38.24 -16.41 -31.45
CA ASN A 124 37.42 -17.54 -31.90
C ASN A 124 36.46 -17.13 -33.02
N TYR A 125 35.81 -15.97 -32.92
CA TYR A 125 34.94 -15.47 -34.00
C TYR A 125 35.72 -15.31 -35.30
N LYS A 126 36.87 -14.61 -35.26
CA LYS A 126 37.72 -14.45 -36.46
C LYS A 126 38.16 -15.79 -37.05
N ARG A 127 38.49 -16.78 -36.21
CA ARG A 127 38.91 -18.10 -36.66
C ARG A 127 37.76 -18.86 -37.34
N ILE A 128 36.55 -18.73 -36.81
CA ILE A 128 35.34 -19.30 -37.40
C ILE A 128 35.04 -18.62 -38.74
N ASP A 129 35.04 -17.28 -38.77
CA ASP A 129 34.77 -16.52 -40.00
C ASP A 129 35.76 -16.89 -41.11
N ASN A 130 37.05 -16.97 -40.79
CA ASN A 130 38.08 -17.39 -41.76
C ASN A 130 37.84 -18.83 -42.25
N SER A 131 37.48 -19.75 -41.35
CA SER A 131 37.16 -21.13 -41.75
C SER A 131 35.92 -21.22 -42.65
N PHE A 132 34.93 -20.35 -42.45
CA PHE A 132 33.76 -20.27 -43.33
C PHE A 132 34.13 -19.70 -44.70
N LEU A 133 34.92 -18.62 -44.74
CA LEU A 133 35.42 -18.03 -45.98
C LEU A 133 36.22 -19.04 -46.82
N GLU A 134 37.16 -19.76 -46.19
CA GLU A 134 37.93 -20.81 -46.86
C GLU A 134 37.01 -21.89 -47.46
N LYS A 135 36.00 -22.33 -46.71
CA LYS A 135 35.04 -23.34 -47.18
C LYS A 135 34.12 -22.82 -48.29
N GLU A 136 33.74 -21.54 -48.23
CA GLU A 136 32.95 -20.89 -49.27
C GLU A 136 33.74 -20.80 -50.58
N GLU A 137 35.02 -20.44 -50.50
CA GLU A 137 35.93 -20.45 -51.66
C GLU A 137 36.11 -21.87 -52.22
N GLU A 138 36.38 -22.88 -51.38
CA GLU A 138 36.46 -24.29 -51.81
C GLU A 138 35.18 -24.74 -52.52
N ILE A 139 34.01 -24.41 -51.97
CA ILE A 139 32.72 -24.75 -52.57
C ILE A 139 32.52 -24.04 -53.91
N ALA A 140 32.88 -22.76 -54.00
CA ALA A 140 32.76 -21.97 -55.22
C ALA A 140 33.64 -22.54 -56.35
N GLU A 141 34.88 -22.94 -56.03
CA GLU A 141 35.77 -23.62 -56.98
C GLU A 141 35.17 -24.94 -57.46
N LEU A 142 34.69 -25.79 -56.54
CA LEU A 142 34.03 -27.06 -56.88
C LEU A 142 32.78 -26.87 -57.75
N TYR A 143 31.95 -25.86 -57.47
CA TYR A 143 30.78 -25.55 -58.29
C TYR A 143 31.16 -25.06 -59.68
N SER A 144 32.19 -24.23 -59.80
CA SER A 144 32.72 -23.76 -61.08
C SER A 144 33.21 -24.93 -61.94
N ASP A 145 33.98 -25.85 -61.34
CA ASP A 145 34.44 -27.06 -62.01
C ASP A 145 33.28 -27.96 -62.45
N LEU A 146 32.24 -28.09 -61.61
CA LEU A 146 31.08 -28.94 -61.91
C LEU A 146 30.22 -28.33 -63.03
N GLN A 147 30.07 -27.00 -63.08
CA GLN A 147 29.37 -26.30 -64.15
C GLN A 147 30.08 -26.43 -65.51
N LEU A 148 31.41 -26.45 -65.52
CA LEU A 148 32.18 -26.61 -66.75
C LEU A 148 32.14 -28.05 -67.29
N ASN A 149 32.06 -29.04 -66.40
CA ASN A 149 32.17 -30.46 -66.76
C ASN A 149 30.83 -31.19 -66.89
N CYS A 150 29.72 -30.62 -66.40
CA CYS A 150 28.42 -31.28 -66.39
C CYS A 150 27.32 -30.42 -67.01
N GLU A 151 26.55 -31.00 -67.94
CA GLU A 151 25.30 -30.43 -68.43
C GLU A 151 24.16 -30.82 -67.47
N LEU A 152 23.70 -29.85 -66.67
CA LEU A 152 22.68 -30.06 -65.65
C LEU A 152 21.27 -29.94 -66.28
N ILE A 153 20.67 -31.08 -66.60
CA ILE A 153 19.27 -31.15 -67.03
C ILE A 153 18.40 -31.23 -65.76
N LEU A 154 17.84 -30.09 -65.31
CA LEU A 154 16.87 -30.11 -64.23
C LEU A 154 15.51 -30.59 -64.76
N PRO A 155 14.92 -31.65 -64.18
CA PRO A 155 13.54 -32.00 -64.47
C PRO A 155 12.61 -30.89 -63.99
N GLU A 156 11.67 -30.48 -64.83
CA GLU A 156 10.69 -29.45 -64.51
C GLU A 156 9.77 -29.97 -63.40
N ASN A 157 9.71 -29.24 -62.29
CA ASN A 157 8.93 -29.65 -61.14
C ASN A 157 7.42 -29.52 -61.44
N GLU A 158 6.64 -30.55 -61.10
CA GLU A 158 5.19 -30.51 -61.29
C GLU A 158 4.57 -29.42 -60.40
N TYR A 159 4.01 -28.37 -61.02
CA TYR A 159 3.29 -27.32 -60.31
C TYR A 159 1.98 -27.86 -59.76
N LYS A 160 1.96 -28.19 -58.46
CA LYS A 160 0.70 -28.43 -57.75
C LYS A 160 -0.02 -27.08 -57.57
N PRO A 161 -1.25 -26.91 -58.08
CA PRO A 161 -2.00 -25.68 -57.87
C PRO A 161 -2.22 -25.48 -56.36
N ARG A 162 -2.04 -24.24 -55.92
CA ARG A 162 -2.18 -23.86 -54.52
C ARG A 162 -3.64 -24.07 -54.09
N ASN A 163 -3.86 -24.70 -52.94
CA ASN A 163 -5.22 -24.90 -52.44
C ASN A 163 -5.90 -23.53 -52.22
N PRO A 164 -7.01 -23.24 -52.91
CA PRO A 164 -7.66 -21.92 -52.86
C PRO A 164 -8.14 -21.56 -51.44
N GLU A 165 -8.53 -22.55 -50.62
CA GLU A 165 -8.96 -22.31 -49.24
C GLU A 165 -7.80 -21.88 -48.33
N LEU A 166 -6.62 -22.49 -48.52
CA LEU A 166 -5.42 -22.13 -47.77
C LEU A 166 -4.91 -20.75 -48.17
N GLU A 167 -4.97 -20.42 -49.46
CA GLU A 167 -4.60 -19.10 -49.95
C GLU A 167 -5.54 -18.02 -49.43
N ALA A 168 -6.85 -18.26 -49.47
CA ALA A 168 -7.83 -17.35 -48.87
C ALA A 168 -7.61 -17.16 -47.36
N ARG A 169 -7.25 -18.23 -46.62
CA ARG A 169 -6.92 -18.14 -45.19
C ARG A 169 -5.64 -17.34 -44.94
N CYS A 170 -4.60 -17.55 -45.74
CA CYS A 170 -3.35 -16.83 -45.65
C CYS A 170 -3.53 -15.35 -46.01
N GLN A 171 -4.35 -15.05 -47.02
CA GLN A 171 -4.73 -13.69 -47.40
C GLN A 171 -5.40 -13.00 -46.22
N ARG A 172 -6.44 -13.63 -45.64
CA ARG A 172 -7.15 -13.10 -44.46
C ARG A 172 -6.21 -12.85 -43.28
N LEU A 173 -5.30 -13.79 -42.97
CA LEU A 173 -4.34 -13.62 -41.87
C LEU A 173 -3.34 -12.49 -42.14
N ARG A 174 -2.90 -12.31 -43.39
CA ARG A 174 -2.05 -11.17 -43.77
C ARG A 174 -2.80 -9.85 -43.65
N ASP A 175 -4.05 -9.81 -44.10
CA ASP A 175 -4.89 -8.62 -44.00
C ASP A 175 -5.14 -8.26 -42.53
N GLU A 176 -5.41 -9.25 -41.66
CA GLU A 176 -5.55 -9.05 -40.21
C GLU A 176 -4.26 -8.50 -39.58
N GLN A 177 -3.10 -9.04 -39.93
CA GLN A 177 -1.81 -8.59 -39.42
C GLN A 177 -1.47 -7.18 -39.92
N GLN A 178 -1.68 -6.90 -41.20
CA GLN A 178 -1.49 -5.57 -41.78
C GLN A 178 -2.44 -4.56 -41.14
N ASN A 179 -3.69 -4.93 -40.86
CA ASN A 179 -4.64 -4.06 -40.19
C ASN A 179 -4.22 -3.78 -38.73
N ARG A 180 -3.68 -4.77 -38.02
CA ARG A 180 -3.06 -4.58 -36.69
C ARG A 180 -1.87 -3.61 -36.73
N GLU A 181 -0.98 -3.78 -37.70
CA GLU A 181 0.17 -2.89 -37.89
C GLU A 181 -0.29 -1.48 -38.27
N TYR A 182 -1.28 -1.35 -39.14
CA TYR A 182 -1.89 -0.06 -39.50
C TYR A 182 -2.48 0.64 -38.28
N HIS A 183 -3.26 -0.06 -37.44
CA HIS A 183 -3.78 0.50 -36.20
C HIS A 183 -2.68 0.89 -35.22
N LYS A 184 -1.58 0.12 -35.13
CA LYS A 184 -0.42 0.47 -34.31
C LYS A 184 0.27 1.75 -34.80
N MET A 185 0.44 1.91 -36.11
CA MET A 185 1.06 3.09 -36.72
C MET A 185 0.17 4.34 -36.62
N THR A 186 -1.14 4.18 -36.77
CA THR A 186 -2.11 5.28 -36.79
C THR A 186 -2.66 5.66 -35.40
N LYS A 187 -2.28 4.92 -34.36
CA LYS A 187 -2.70 5.15 -32.96
C LYS A 187 -2.45 6.58 -32.46
N ASN A 188 -1.42 7.26 -32.98
CA ASN A 188 -1.05 8.61 -32.55
C ASN A 188 -1.76 9.72 -33.34
N VAL A 189 -2.45 9.37 -34.43
CA VAL A 189 -3.08 10.33 -35.35
C VAL A 189 -4.53 10.61 -34.97
N ASP A 190 -5.22 9.62 -34.40
CA ASP A 190 -6.61 9.76 -33.97
C ASP A 190 -6.71 10.06 -32.46
N ALA A 191 -7.01 11.32 -32.13
CA ALA A 191 -7.21 11.77 -30.75
C ALA A 191 -8.43 11.12 -30.06
N THR A 192 -9.36 10.57 -30.85
CA THR A 192 -10.60 9.92 -30.38
C THR A 192 -10.37 8.46 -29.97
N LEU A 193 -9.29 7.83 -30.45
CA LEU A 193 -8.92 6.43 -30.21
C LEU A 193 -7.81 6.27 -29.16
N LYS A 194 -7.60 7.31 -28.35
CA LYS A 194 -6.45 7.45 -27.43
C LYS A 194 -6.40 6.43 -26.29
N HIS A 195 -7.45 5.65 -26.06
CA HIS A 195 -7.54 4.81 -24.88
C HIS A 195 -8.11 3.41 -25.16
N ILE A 196 -7.28 2.55 -25.74
CA ILE A 196 -7.49 1.10 -25.64
C ILE A 196 -6.98 0.69 -24.24
N PRO A 197 -7.85 0.15 -23.36
CA PRO A 197 -7.51 -0.06 -21.95
C PRO A 197 -6.35 -1.05 -21.74
N GLU A 198 -6.15 -1.98 -22.66
CA GLU A 198 -5.16 -3.06 -22.57
C GLU A 198 -3.70 -2.56 -22.55
N ASP A 199 -3.41 -1.42 -23.17
CA ASP A 199 -2.07 -0.81 -23.20
C ASP A 199 -1.81 0.18 -22.05
N THR A 200 -2.82 0.41 -21.20
CA THR A 200 -2.65 1.36 -20.09
C THR A 200 -1.83 0.70 -18.99
N VAL A 201 -0.74 1.35 -18.57
CA VAL A 201 0.05 0.96 -17.38
C VAL A 201 -0.85 0.68 -16.17
N ALA A 202 -1.95 1.42 -16.04
CA ALA A 202 -2.96 1.22 -15.00
C ALA A 202 -3.69 -0.15 -15.08
N TYR A 203 -3.96 -0.65 -16.29
CA TYR A 203 -4.60 -1.97 -16.48
C TYR A 203 -3.63 -3.10 -16.12
N GLN A 204 -2.37 -2.99 -16.55
CA GLN A 204 -1.31 -3.94 -16.18
C GLN A 204 -1.00 -3.88 -14.67
N LEU A 205 -0.99 -2.70 -14.06
CA LEU A 205 -0.85 -2.59 -12.60
C LEU A 205 -2.02 -3.22 -11.85
N LYS A 206 -3.25 -3.09 -12.38
CA LYS A 206 -4.44 -3.66 -11.75
C LYS A 206 -4.43 -5.19 -11.77
N SER A 207 -3.97 -5.81 -12.85
CA SER A 207 -3.81 -7.27 -12.93
C SER A 207 -2.69 -7.76 -12.02
N ILE A 208 -1.55 -7.06 -11.99
CA ILE A 208 -0.41 -7.37 -11.11
C ILE A 208 -0.81 -7.25 -9.63
N ASN A 209 -1.50 -6.18 -9.23
CA ASN A 209 -1.96 -5.99 -7.85
C ASN A 209 -2.80 -7.16 -7.36
N LYS A 210 -3.65 -7.71 -8.22
CA LYS A 210 -4.49 -8.87 -7.88
C LYS A 210 -3.67 -10.15 -7.67
N GLN A 211 -2.65 -10.37 -8.49
CA GLN A 211 -1.72 -11.50 -8.32
C GLN A 211 -0.89 -11.35 -7.04
N ILE A 212 -0.40 -10.14 -6.74
CA ILE A 212 0.33 -9.85 -5.50
C ILE A 212 -0.53 -10.15 -4.27
N ILE A 213 -1.80 -9.73 -4.28
CA ILE A 213 -2.74 -10.02 -3.19
C ILE A 213 -2.94 -11.54 -3.02
N ALA A 214 -3.06 -12.28 -4.11
CA ALA A 214 -3.23 -13.73 -4.07
C ALA A 214 -2.00 -14.45 -3.47
N VAL A 215 -0.79 -14.01 -3.83
CA VAL A 215 0.46 -14.55 -3.27
C VAL A 215 0.60 -14.20 -1.79
N ALA A 216 0.25 -12.97 -1.40
CA ALA A 216 0.28 -12.57 0.00
C ALA A 216 -0.68 -13.41 0.86
N GLN A 217 -1.91 -13.65 0.36
CA GLN A 217 -2.89 -14.50 1.04
C GLN A 217 -2.35 -15.93 1.26
N PHE A 218 -1.68 -16.50 0.25
CA PHE A 218 -1.05 -17.81 0.37
C PHE A 218 -0.03 -17.86 1.51
N ILE A 219 0.85 -16.87 1.59
CA ILE A 219 1.88 -16.80 2.64
C ILE A 219 1.24 -16.69 4.03
N PHE A 220 0.24 -15.81 4.17
CA PHE A 220 -0.47 -15.65 5.45
C PHE A 220 -1.22 -16.91 5.87
N SER A 221 -1.84 -17.63 4.93
CA SER A 221 -2.55 -18.88 5.20
C SER A 221 -1.60 -19.99 5.67
N VAL A 222 -0.47 -20.17 4.99
CA VAL A 222 0.56 -21.16 5.39
C VAL A 222 1.18 -20.80 6.74
N ALA A 223 1.48 -19.51 6.98
CA ALA A 223 1.99 -19.05 8.26
C ALA A 223 0.98 -19.22 9.40
N ALA A 224 -0.30 -18.94 9.15
CA ALA A 224 -1.37 -19.18 10.11
C ALA A 224 -1.54 -20.68 10.41
N GLY A 225 -1.50 -21.54 9.39
CA GLY A 225 -1.54 -22.99 9.55
C GLY A 225 -0.38 -23.54 10.38
N PHE A 226 0.83 -23.04 10.12
CA PHE A 226 2.01 -23.40 10.89
C PHE A 226 1.91 -22.94 12.35
N THR A 227 1.54 -21.68 12.59
CA THR A 227 1.41 -21.13 13.94
C THR A 227 0.28 -21.81 14.71
N PHE A 228 -0.83 -22.15 14.06
CA PHE A 228 -1.91 -22.96 14.66
C PHE A 228 -1.44 -24.37 15.02
N GLY A 229 -0.74 -25.07 14.14
CA GLY A 229 -0.22 -26.41 14.44
C GLY A 229 0.87 -26.42 15.53
N PHE A 230 1.70 -25.37 15.59
CA PHE A 230 2.79 -25.27 16.56
C PHE A 230 2.33 -24.75 17.95
N PHE A 231 1.63 -23.61 18.00
CA PHE A 231 1.15 -23.00 19.24
C PHE A 231 -0.24 -23.49 19.65
N GLY A 232 -1.16 -23.64 18.70
CA GLY A 232 -2.56 -23.99 18.97
C GLY A 232 -2.70 -25.38 19.59
N VAL A 233 -1.95 -26.37 19.10
CA VAL A 233 -1.99 -27.73 19.68
C VAL A 233 -1.39 -27.77 21.10
N ASN A 234 -0.35 -26.99 21.37
CA ASN A 234 0.20 -26.88 22.73
C ASN A 234 -0.81 -26.24 23.70
N LEU A 235 -1.67 -25.34 23.22
CA LEU A 235 -2.68 -24.68 24.03
C LEU A 235 -3.87 -25.62 24.37
N MET A 236 -4.19 -26.58 23.49
CA MET A 236 -5.31 -27.51 23.68
C MET A 236 -4.91 -28.83 24.37
N VAL A 237 -3.75 -29.41 24.00
CA VAL A 237 -3.36 -30.79 24.40
C VAL A 237 -2.30 -30.79 25.52
N GLY A 238 -1.73 -29.64 25.87
CA GLY A 238 -0.73 -29.49 26.92
C GLY A 238 0.72 -29.64 26.43
N PRO A 239 1.71 -29.74 27.36
CA PRO A 239 3.13 -29.60 27.01
C PRO A 239 3.67 -30.82 26.26
N LEU A 240 3.57 -30.78 24.93
CA LEU A 240 4.21 -31.75 24.02
C LEU A 240 5.71 -31.45 23.84
N PRO A 241 6.56 -32.43 23.49
CA PRO A 241 7.96 -32.17 23.20
C PRO A 241 8.11 -31.24 21.99
N PHE A 242 9.10 -30.34 22.03
CA PHE A 242 9.30 -29.30 21.02
C PHE A 242 9.33 -29.84 19.58
N GLY A 243 10.02 -30.97 19.35
CA GLY A 243 10.12 -31.59 18.03
C GLY A 243 8.77 -32.04 17.44
N PHE A 244 7.87 -32.60 18.26
CA PHE A 244 6.53 -33.00 17.81
C PHE A 244 5.67 -31.81 17.42
N ARG A 245 5.83 -30.66 18.09
CA ARG A 245 5.11 -29.42 17.75
C ARG A 245 5.54 -28.86 16.41
N ILE A 246 6.85 -28.87 16.14
CA ILE A 246 7.37 -28.48 14.83
C ILE A 246 6.85 -29.43 13.76
N LEU A 247 6.94 -30.73 14.00
CA LEU A 247 6.49 -31.74 13.04
C LEU A 247 5.00 -31.57 12.71
N LEU A 248 4.15 -31.38 13.72
CA LEU A 248 2.72 -31.18 13.54
C LEU A 248 2.43 -29.85 12.83
N GLY A 249 3.09 -28.75 13.22
CA GLY A 249 3.00 -27.47 12.54
C GLY A 249 3.35 -27.54 11.07
N VAL A 250 4.43 -28.25 10.72
CA VAL A 250 4.84 -28.46 9.33
C VAL A 250 3.84 -29.32 8.56
N ILE A 251 3.33 -30.41 9.15
CA ILE A 251 2.34 -31.28 8.49
C ILE A 251 1.07 -30.48 8.15
N VAL A 252 0.54 -29.71 9.12
CA VAL A 252 -0.67 -28.90 8.92
C VAL A 252 -0.41 -27.80 7.88
N ALA A 253 0.73 -27.12 7.94
CA ALA A 253 1.11 -26.10 6.97
C ALA A 253 1.25 -26.67 5.55
N LEU A 254 1.79 -27.89 5.41
CA LEU A 254 1.99 -28.55 4.13
C LEU A 254 0.64 -28.93 3.49
N VAL A 255 -0.31 -29.46 4.28
CA VAL A 255 -1.67 -29.76 3.80
C VAL A 255 -2.36 -28.49 3.29
N ILE A 256 -2.27 -27.39 4.06
CA ILE A 256 -2.85 -26.10 3.66
C ILE A 256 -2.15 -25.55 2.41
N ALA A 257 -0.82 -25.63 2.35
CA ALA A 257 -0.05 -25.16 1.20
C ALA A 257 -0.44 -25.90 -0.08
N LEU A 258 -0.60 -27.23 -0.04
CA LEU A 258 -1.04 -28.00 -1.20
C LEU A 258 -2.47 -27.65 -1.63
N ALA A 259 -3.37 -27.45 -0.66
CA ALA A 259 -4.74 -27.03 -0.94
C ALA A 259 -4.77 -25.65 -1.62
N GLU A 260 -4.05 -24.66 -1.07
CA GLU A 260 -4.03 -23.31 -1.63
C GLU A 260 -3.29 -23.23 -2.96
N MET A 261 -2.20 -23.98 -3.15
CA MET A 261 -1.47 -24.06 -4.42
C MET A 261 -2.36 -24.60 -5.55
N TYR A 262 -3.20 -25.60 -5.26
CA TYR A 262 -4.18 -26.11 -6.22
C TYR A 262 -5.21 -25.04 -6.60
N PHE A 263 -5.79 -24.34 -5.62
CA PHE A 263 -6.74 -23.25 -5.88
C PHE A 263 -6.11 -22.07 -6.63
N LEU A 264 -4.86 -21.73 -6.33
CA LEU A 264 -4.12 -20.67 -7.00
C LEU A 264 -3.84 -21.01 -8.46
N ALA A 265 -3.35 -22.22 -8.75
CA ALA A 265 -3.09 -22.68 -10.11
C ALA A 265 -4.37 -22.69 -10.96
N LYS A 266 -5.48 -23.16 -10.40
CA LYS A 266 -6.79 -23.14 -11.08
C LYS A 266 -7.28 -21.72 -11.35
N LYS A 267 -7.19 -20.81 -10.36
CA LYS A 267 -7.57 -19.41 -10.55
C LYS A 267 -6.66 -18.70 -11.56
N LEU A 268 -5.36 -18.97 -11.56
CA LEU A 268 -4.42 -18.37 -12.49
C LEU A 268 -4.73 -18.77 -13.94
N HIS A 269 -5.04 -20.05 -14.18
CA HIS A 269 -5.44 -20.53 -15.50
C HIS A 269 -6.74 -19.88 -15.99
N GLU A 270 -7.73 -19.74 -15.11
CA GLU A 270 -8.99 -19.04 -15.42
C GLU A 270 -8.76 -17.55 -15.73
N TYR A 271 -7.77 -16.91 -15.08
CA TYR A 271 -7.41 -15.52 -15.41
C TYR A 271 -6.72 -15.38 -16.76
N ASP A 272 -5.83 -16.31 -17.12
CA ASP A 272 -5.20 -16.32 -18.46
C ASP A 272 -6.26 -16.48 -19.55
N GLU A 273 -7.22 -17.40 -19.37
CA GLU A 273 -8.28 -17.65 -20.35
C GLU A 273 -9.23 -16.44 -20.52
N VAL A 274 -9.52 -15.70 -19.44
CA VAL A 274 -10.35 -14.48 -19.48
C VAL A 274 -9.60 -13.30 -20.12
N LEU A 275 -8.27 -13.27 -20.04
CA LEU A 275 -7.44 -12.22 -20.67
C LEU A 275 -7.21 -12.49 -22.17
N ASP A 276 -7.12 -13.77 -22.58
CA ASP A 276 -6.92 -14.16 -23.98
C ASP A 276 -8.22 -14.22 -24.79
N ALA A 277 -9.40 -14.17 -24.16
CA ALA A 277 -10.66 -14.15 -24.88
C ALA A 277 -10.85 -12.79 -25.58
N PRO A 278 -10.76 -12.71 -26.94
CA PRO A 278 -11.22 -11.51 -27.61
C PRO A 278 -12.72 -11.44 -27.33
N LYS A 279 -13.22 -10.27 -26.93
CA LYS A 279 -14.67 -10.02 -26.87
C LYS A 279 -15.25 -10.30 -28.26
N ARG A 280 -15.68 -11.55 -28.50
CA ARG A 280 -16.48 -11.93 -29.65
C ARG A 280 -17.71 -11.07 -29.55
N LYS A 281 -17.82 -10.06 -30.43
CA LYS A 281 -19.10 -9.40 -30.68
C LYS A 281 -20.10 -10.52 -30.95
N ALA A 282 -21.15 -10.59 -30.14
CA ALA A 282 -22.23 -11.53 -30.35
C ALA A 282 -22.67 -11.45 -31.82
N PRO A 283 -22.92 -12.58 -32.50
CA PRO A 283 -23.42 -12.54 -33.87
C PRO A 283 -24.76 -11.82 -33.83
N ASN A 284 -24.82 -10.63 -34.45
CA ASN A 284 -26.07 -10.00 -34.77
C ASN A 284 -26.87 -10.99 -35.61
N SER A 285 -27.95 -11.51 -35.04
CA SER A 285 -28.94 -12.31 -35.76
C SER A 285 -29.35 -11.60 -37.05
N PRO A 286 -29.39 -12.28 -38.21
CA PRO A 286 -29.88 -11.67 -39.42
C PRO A 286 -31.36 -11.31 -39.23
N LYS A 287 -31.68 -10.01 -39.25
CA LYS A 287 -33.06 -9.55 -39.42
C LYS A 287 -33.50 -9.96 -40.82
N ALA A 288 -34.21 -11.09 -40.90
CA ALA A 288 -35.07 -11.39 -42.02
C ALA A 288 -36.20 -10.36 -42.04
N SER A 289 -36.27 -9.53 -43.08
CA SER A 289 -37.49 -8.94 -43.63
C SER A 289 -37.13 -8.05 -44.82
N GLY A 290 -37.62 -8.43 -46.01
CA GLY A 290 -37.52 -7.57 -47.19
C GLY A 290 -37.26 -8.34 -48.48
N VAL A 291 -38.15 -9.28 -48.81
CA VAL A 291 -38.33 -9.72 -50.20
C VAL A 291 -38.72 -8.48 -51.02
N GLN A 292 -37.85 -8.03 -51.93
CA GLN A 292 -38.30 -7.33 -53.12
C GLN A 292 -37.69 -8.01 -54.35
N ILE A 293 -38.63 -8.32 -55.23
CA ILE A 293 -38.50 -9.20 -56.37
C ILE A 293 -37.77 -8.45 -57.49
N LEU A 294 -36.85 -9.20 -58.08
CA LEU A 294 -36.26 -9.04 -59.39
C LEU A 294 -37.20 -8.41 -60.42
N GLN A 295 -36.85 -7.24 -60.95
CA GLN A 295 -37.31 -6.82 -62.28
C GLN A 295 -36.15 -6.20 -63.07
N LYS A 296 -35.61 -7.00 -63.98
CA LYS A 296 -35.03 -6.56 -65.27
C LYS A 296 -36.02 -7.02 -66.35
N PRO A 297 -35.96 -6.55 -67.61
CA PRO A 297 -35.04 -5.57 -68.22
C PRO A 297 -35.77 -4.49 -69.05
N HIS A 298 -35.08 -3.41 -69.43
CA HIS A 298 -35.28 -2.85 -70.77
C HIS A 298 -33.98 -2.31 -71.35
N VAL A 299 -33.90 -2.49 -72.65
CA VAL A 299 -32.77 -2.30 -73.57
C VAL A 299 -32.84 -0.86 -74.08
N ASP A 300 -31.72 -0.16 -74.03
CA ASP A 300 -31.10 0.66 -75.09
C ASP A 300 -29.87 1.39 -74.51
#